data_AF-A0ABD3FQI6-F1
#
_entry.id   AF-A0ABD3FQI6-F1
#
_cell.length_a   1.000
_cell.length_b   1.000
_cell.length_c   1.000
_cell.angle_alpha   90.00
_cell.angle_beta   90.00
_cell.angle_gamma   90.00
#
_symmetry.space_group_name_H-M   'P 1'
#
loop_
_entity.id
_entity.type
_entity.pdbx_description
1 polymer ?
#
loop_
_entity_poly.entity_id
_entity_poly.type
_entity_poly.pdbx_seq_one_letter_code
_entity_poly.pdbx_strand_id
1 'polypeptide(L)'
;MPLWTLEELLDAANHLGLGADVTQKIEERFAIFGGVARGCLSAKEQFVAEMTEDLTKAITGMDSFSELKRLVNNVEGGATRCRMCHYQPMADNRGSYDVQIASTFVSRLVLEKVTARDFEKRDSLIRLLKGIPKAAAFRGHLSEMKAHERLVRGGTIETQCISKPDMPMKRFTLDQSEEFCFFDLKDLSSTMLQNTENPYHIPRAANFESVDSFYCHAPYLLPITRKLLLFQMTVSSTHPD
;
A
#
# COMPACT_ATOMS: atom_id res chain seq x y z
N MET A 1 26.70 9.53 11.16
CA MET A 1 26.70 9.14 12.58
C MET A 1 25.96 7.82 12.68
N PRO A 2 26.42 6.87 13.51
CA PRO A 2 25.67 5.64 13.74
C PRO A 2 24.28 5.96 14.29
N LEU A 3 23.30 5.14 13.93
CA LEU A 3 21.95 5.24 14.45
C LEU A 3 21.91 4.75 15.88
N TRP A 4 21.04 5.35 16.66
CA TRP A 4 20.82 4.97 18.04
C TRP A 4 19.70 3.95 18.08
N THR A 5 19.88 2.91 18.88
CA THR A 5 18.83 1.97 19.24
C THR A 5 17.76 2.67 20.06
N LEU A 6 16.56 2.08 20.10
CA LEU A 6 15.47 2.60 20.93
C LEU A 6 15.88 2.70 22.41
N GLU A 7 16.61 1.70 22.90
CA GLU A 7 17.15 1.66 24.27
C GLU A 7 18.10 2.83 24.54
N GLU A 8 19.08 3.06 23.65
CA GLU A 8 20.01 4.19 23.78
C GLU A 8 19.29 5.55 23.77
N LEU A 9 18.21 5.68 22.99
CA LEU A 9 17.41 6.91 22.95
C LEU A 9 16.61 7.14 24.24
N LEU A 10 15.98 6.09 24.77
CA LEU A 10 15.26 6.15 26.04
C LEU A 10 16.20 6.48 27.20
N ASP A 11 17.36 5.83 27.24
CA ASP A 11 18.40 6.09 28.24
C ASP A 11 18.92 7.53 28.13
N ALA A 12 19.17 8.02 26.92
CA ALA A 12 19.59 9.41 26.70
C ALA A 12 18.53 10.41 27.18
N ALA A 13 17.25 10.18 26.88
CA ALA A 13 16.17 11.06 27.29
C ALA A 13 16.04 11.14 28.82
N ASN A 14 16.22 10.01 29.50
CA ASN A 14 16.23 9.93 30.96
C ASN A 14 17.41 10.70 31.55
N HIS A 15 18.63 10.50 31.03
CA HIS A 15 19.83 11.20 31.53
C HIS A 15 19.83 12.70 31.23
N LEU A 16 19.25 13.12 30.11
CA LEU A 16 19.15 14.52 29.70
C LEU A 16 17.97 15.25 30.35
N GLY A 17 17.08 14.54 31.07
CA GLY A 17 15.93 15.12 31.74
C GLY A 17 14.94 15.78 30.78
N LEU A 18 14.73 15.20 29.58
CA LEU A 18 13.90 15.80 28.51
C LEU A 18 12.39 15.86 28.84
N GLY A 19 11.98 15.33 29.99
CA GLY A 19 10.59 15.34 30.46
C GLY A 19 9.74 14.21 29.87
N ALA A 20 8.65 13.88 30.55
CA ALA A 20 7.77 12.78 30.18
C ALA A 20 7.17 12.93 28.77
N ASP A 21 6.89 14.16 28.35
CA ASP A 21 6.29 14.46 27.04
C ASP A 21 7.17 14.04 25.86
N VAL A 22 8.50 14.19 25.99
CA VAL A 22 9.45 13.74 24.95
C VAL A 22 9.59 12.23 25.03
N THR A 23 9.81 11.67 26.23
CA THR A 23 10.03 10.22 26.42
C THR A 23 8.86 9.38 25.90
N GLN A 24 7.62 9.80 26.14
CA GLN A 24 6.41 9.10 25.64
C GLN A 24 6.31 9.05 24.11
N LYS A 25 6.99 9.96 23.40
CA LYS A 25 6.94 10.06 21.93
C LYS A 25 8.15 9.43 21.24
N ILE A 26 9.15 8.96 21.98
CA ILE A 26 10.38 8.42 21.40
C ILE A 26 10.09 7.21 20.53
N GLU A 27 9.21 6.30 20.95
CA GLU A 27 8.85 5.12 20.17
C GLU A 27 8.20 5.48 18.83
N GLU A 28 7.23 6.40 18.84
CA GLU A 28 6.58 6.90 17.62
C GLU A 28 7.60 7.55 16.68
N ARG A 29 8.45 8.42 17.22
CA ARG A 29 9.49 9.10 16.44
C ARG A 29 10.56 8.14 15.97
N PHE A 30 10.86 7.09 16.71
CA PHE A 30 11.75 6.02 16.30
C PHE A 30 11.17 5.27 15.10
N ALA A 31 9.86 5.01 15.08
CA ALA A 31 9.20 4.43 13.90
C ALA A 31 9.30 5.32 12.66
N ILE A 32 9.31 6.65 12.83
CA ILE A 32 9.40 7.62 11.72
C ILE A 32 10.85 7.83 11.26
N PHE A 33 11.80 7.98 12.19
CA PHE A 33 13.18 8.40 11.90
C PHE A 33 14.25 7.30 12.10
N GLY A 34 13.86 6.09 12.52
CA GLY A 34 14.71 4.90 12.65
C GLY A 34 16.04 5.12 13.36
N GLY A 35 16.01 5.79 14.51
CA GLY A 35 17.19 5.97 15.36
C GLY A 35 17.98 7.26 15.15
N VAL A 36 17.50 8.19 14.30
CA VAL A 36 18.10 9.53 14.20
C VAL A 36 17.80 10.33 15.47
N ALA A 37 18.79 10.42 16.36
CA ALA A 37 18.69 11.09 17.66
C ALA A 37 18.12 12.52 17.58
N ARG A 38 18.50 13.28 16.54
CA ARG A 38 18.00 14.66 16.33
C ARG A 38 16.48 14.72 16.14
N GLY A 39 15.88 13.73 15.49
CA GLY A 39 14.44 13.64 15.32
C GLY A 39 13.75 13.06 16.56
N CYS A 40 14.32 11.98 17.12
CA CYS A 40 13.72 11.25 18.23
C CYS A 40 13.70 12.07 19.54
N LEU A 41 14.80 12.77 19.86
CA LEU A 41 15.00 13.46 21.14
C LEU A 41 14.63 14.96 21.12
N SER A 42 14.05 15.48 20.03
CA SER A 42 13.73 16.91 19.94
C SER A 42 12.62 17.31 20.92
N ALA A 43 12.89 18.31 21.76
CA ALA A 43 11.86 18.94 22.60
C ALA A 43 10.90 19.87 21.81
N LYS A 44 11.25 20.21 20.57
CA LYS A 44 10.46 21.11 19.72
C LYS A 44 9.56 20.29 18.81
N GLU A 45 8.26 20.22 19.12
CA GLU A 45 7.27 19.52 18.28
C GLU A 45 7.18 20.07 16.87
N GLN A 46 7.24 21.40 16.71
CA GLN A 46 7.21 22.03 15.40
C GLN A 46 8.35 21.54 14.50
N PHE A 47 9.56 21.40 15.05
CA PHE A 47 10.71 20.89 14.30
C PHE A 47 10.53 19.43 13.89
N VAL A 48 9.92 18.61 14.75
CA VAL A 48 9.61 17.21 14.43
C VAL A 48 8.57 17.14 13.31
N ALA A 49 7.51 17.95 13.39
CA ALA A 49 6.48 18.04 12.37
C ALA A 49 7.05 18.47 11.01
N GLU A 50 7.87 19.53 10.98
CA GLU A 50 8.56 19.99 9.77
C GLU A 50 9.47 18.92 9.18
N MET A 51 10.20 18.16 10.01
CA MET A 51 11.06 17.08 9.54
C MET A 51 10.26 15.92 8.95
N THR A 52 9.13 15.54 9.56
CA THR A 52 8.21 14.53 9.05
C THR A 52 7.57 14.97 7.74
N GLU A 53 7.17 16.24 7.64
CA GLU A 53 6.60 16.82 6.42
C GLU A 53 7.61 16.85 5.28
N ASP A 54 8.83 17.30 5.56
CA ASP A 54 9.95 17.29 4.60
C ASP A 54 10.24 15.88 4.09
N LEU A 55 10.26 14.89 4.99
CA LEU A 55 10.46 13.49 4.64
C LEU A 55 9.34 12.98 3.74
N THR A 56 8.09 13.31 4.08
CA THR A 56 6.91 12.95 3.31
C THR A 56 6.95 13.58 1.92
N LYS A 57 7.20 14.89 1.82
CA LYS A 57 7.34 15.64 0.56
C LYS A 57 8.44 15.08 -0.33
N ALA A 58 9.58 14.71 0.25
CA ALA A 58 10.68 14.14 -0.50
C ALA A 58 10.31 12.80 -1.14
N ILE A 59 9.55 11.94 -0.45
CA ILE A 59 9.11 10.64 -0.96
C ILE A 59 7.96 10.81 -1.96
N THR A 60 6.96 11.64 -1.66
CA THR A 60 5.81 11.87 -2.55
C THR A 60 6.22 12.55 -3.86
N GLY A 61 7.21 13.44 -3.83
CA GLY A 61 7.77 14.09 -5.01
C GLY A 61 8.65 13.19 -5.89
N MET A 62 8.92 11.93 -5.52
CA MET A 62 9.72 11.01 -6.36
C MET A 62 8.90 10.43 -7.51
N ASP A 63 9.13 10.92 -8.72
CA ASP A 63 8.46 10.44 -9.92
C ASP A 63 9.28 9.44 -10.75
N SER A 64 10.45 9.00 -10.28
CA SER A 64 11.29 8.05 -11.01
C SER A 64 11.25 6.63 -10.41
N PHE A 65 11.02 5.62 -11.26
CA PHE A 65 10.76 4.25 -10.81
C PHE A 65 12.09 3.57 -10.54
N SER A 66 13.10 3.95 -11.32
CA SER A 66 14.48 3.60 -11.04
C SER A 66 14.95 4.20 -9.72
N GLU A 67 14.51 5.41 -9.34
CA GLU A 67 14.86 5.99 -8.02
C GLU A 67 14.15 5.27 -6.87
N LEU A 68 12.83 5.05 -6.97
CA LEU A 68 12.06 4.29 -5.97
C LEU A 68 12.58 2.85 -5.83
N LYS A 69 12.81 2.15 -6.95
CA LYS A 69 13.34 0.77 -6.96
C LYS A 69 14.76 0.71 -6.38
N ARG A 70 15.62 1.69 -6.66
CA ARG A 70 16.94 1.77 -6.03
C ARG A 70 16.85 2.00 -4.53
N LEU A 71 15.88 2.79 -4.07
CA LEU A 71 15.67 3.05 -2.65
C LEU A 71 15.19 1.80 -1.91
N VAL A 72 14.26 1.04 -2.49
CA VAL A 72 13.81 -0.27 -1.97
C VAL A 72 14.96 -1.28 -1.96
N ASN A 73 15.79 -1.29 -3.00
CA ASN A 73 16.88 -2.24 -3.15
C ASN A 73 18.18 -1.81 -2.45
N ASN A 74 18.16 -0.76 -1.63
CA ASN A 74 19.35 -0.31 -0.90
C ASN A 74 20.55 0.05 -1.83
N VAL A 75 20.29 0.41 -3.09
CA VAL A 75 21.34 0.68 -4.09
C VAL A 75 21.62 2.17 -4.17
N GLU A 76 22.84 2.61 -3.84
CA GLU A 76 23.34 4.01 -3.84
C GLU A 76 22.92 4.84 -5.07
N GLY A 77 22.67 6.16 -4.93
CA GLY A 77 22.31 7.06 -6.05
C GLY A 77 21.73 8.45 -5.73
N GLY A 78 22.43 9.52 -6.10
CA GLY A 78 21.90 10.90 -6.17
C GLY A 78 21.74 11.64 -4.83
N ALA A 79 21.83 12.98 -4.88
CA ALA A 79 22.02 13.89 -3.74
C ALA A 79 20.82 14.01 -2.75
N THR A 80 19.65 13.48 -3.09
CA THR A 80 18.41 13.64 -2.30
C THR A 80 18.29 12.65 -1.12
N ARG A 81 19.29 11.77 -0.91
CA ARG A 81 19.18 10.57 -0.05
C ARG A 81 19.50 10.72 1.43
N CYS A 82 20.13 11.81 1.87
CA CYS A 82 20.64 11.92 3.24
C CYS A 82 19.56 11.89 4.34
N ARG A 83 18.27 11.98 3.97
CA ARG A 83 17.14 11.93 4.92
C ARG A 83 16.36 10.61 4.89
N MET A 84 16.54 9.78 3.85
CA MET A 84 15.71 8.60 3.57
C MET A 84 16.47 7.27 3.66
N CYS A 85 17.80 7.34 3.65
CA CYS A 85 18.66 6.19 3.86
C CYS A 85 19.77 6.51 4.88
N HIS A 86 20.21 5.49 5.58
CA HIS A 86 21.31 5.53 6.53
C HIS A 86 22.50 4.74 5.98
N TYR A 87 23.70 5.29 6.16
CA TYR A 87 24.93 4.59 5.83
C TYR A 87 25.34 3.72 7.01
N GLN A 88 25.42 2.42 6.81
CA GLN A 88 25.88 1.47 7.81
C GLN A 88 27.29 0.99 7.45
N PRO A 89 28.32 1.30 8.25
CA PRO A 89 29.67 0.80 8.01
C PRO A 89 29.69 -0.72 7.98
N MET A 90 30.36 -1.32 6.99
CA MET A 90 30.54 -2.76 6.95
C MET A 90 31.63 -3.18 7.95
N ALA A 91 31.33 -4.18 8.79
CA ALA A 91 32.21 -4.59 9.89
C ALA A 91 33.56 -5.13 9.41
N ASP A 92 33.62 -5.66 8.20
CA ASP A 92 34.78 -6.31 7.57
C ASP A 92 35.61 -5.38 6.68
N ASN A 93 35.07 -4.21 6.29
CA ASN A 93 35.75 -3.29 5.39
C ASN A 93 35.59 -1.82 5.83
N ARG A 94 36.66 -1.30 6.44
CA ARG A 94 36.74 0.06 7.00
C ARG A 94 36.53 1.20 5.99
N GLY A 95 36.61 0.91 4.69
CA GLY A 95 36.38 1.88 3.62
C GLY A 95 35.01 1.78 2.96
N SER A 96 34.14 0.86 3.40
CA SER A 96 32.88 0.57 2.70
C SER A 96 31.69 0.58 3.64
N TYR A 97 30.54 0.93 3.07
CA TYR A 97 29.28 1.09 3.78
C TYR A 97 28.15 0.47 2.97
N ASP A 98 27.14 -0.03 3.66
CA ASP A 98 25.85 -0.39 3.10
C ASP A 98 24.86 0.78 3.27
N VAL A 99 23.82 0.81 2.45
CA VAL A 99 22.77 1.84 2.48
C VAL A 99 21.48 1.19 2.93
N GLN A 100 20.97 1.52 4.11
CA GLN A 100 19.69 0.98 4.58
C GLN A 100 18.60 2.05 4.55
N ILE A 101 17.36 1.66 4.27
CA ILE A 101 16.22 2.58 4.39
C ILE A 101 16.13 3.09 5.83
N ALA A 102 15.87 4.40 5.97
CA ALA A 102 15.96 5.09 7.23
C ALA A 102 15.00 4.58 8.31
N SER A 103 13.81 4.10 7.93
CA SER A 103 12.82 3.61 8.88
C SER A 103 11.73 2.78 8.19
N THR A 104 10.94 2.06 8.99
CA THR A 104 9.74 1.35 8.53
C THR A 104 8.71 2.30 7.92
N PHE A 105 8.61 3.53 8.44
CA PHE A 105 7.77 4.58 7.86
C PHE A 105 8.18 4.95 6.44
N VAL A 106 9.48 5.16 6.19
CA VAL A 106 10.01 5.46 4.84
C VAL A 106 9.79 4.28 3.91
N SER A 107 10.06 3.05 4.35
CA SER A 107 9.81 1.83 3.56
C SER A 107 8.34 1.72 3.13
N ARG A 108 7.41 1.95 4.07
CA ARG A 108 5.97 1.89 3.78
C ARG A 108 5.53 2.95 2.77
N LEU A 109 5.92 4.21 2.97
CA LEU A 109 5.56 5.30 2.05
C LEU A 109 6.12 5.08 0.65
N VAL A 110 7.34 4.56 0.53
CA VAL A 110 7.97 4.26 -0.76
C VAL A 110 7.24 3.12 -1.45
N LEU A 111 6.87 2.07 -0.72
CA LEU A 111 6.08 0.96 -1.24
C LEU A 111 4.68 1.43 -1.71
N GLU A 112 4.02 2.29 -0.92
CA GLU A 112 2.75 2.92 -1.29
C GLU A 112 2.89 3.76 -2.55
N LYS A 113 3.96 4.57 -2.69
CA LYS A 113 4.22 5.39 -3.89
C LYS A 113 4.50 4.54 -5.13
N VAL A 114 5.30 3.48 -5.01
CA VAL A 114 5.54 2.51 -6.09
C VAL A 114 4.21 1.92 -6.57
N THR A 115 3.40 1.48 -5.61
CA THR A 115 2.10 0.86 -5.84
C THR A 115 1.09 1.83 -6.47
N ALA A 116 1.09 3.10 -6.05
CA ALA A 116 0.25 4.15 -6.59
C ALA A 116 0.67 4.55 -8.02
N ARG A 117 1.96 4.52 -8.32
CA ARG A 117 2.46 4.91 -9.63
C ARG A 117 2.06 3.94 -10.75
N ASP A 118 2.09 2.64 -10.48
CA ASP A 118 1.66 1.66 -11.49
C ASP A 118 0.17 1.82 -11.81
N PHE A 119 -0.62 2.26 -10.81
CA PHE A 119 -2.01 2.65 -10.98
C PHE A 119 -2.15 3.94 -11.83
N GLU A 120 -1.38 5.00 -11.54
CA GLU A 120 -1.39 6.27 -12.31
C GLU A 120 -0.95 6.11 -13.76
N LYS A 121 0.03 5.24 -14.03
CA LYS A 121 0.45 4.91 -15.41
C LYS A 121 -0.68 4.23 -16.17
N ARG A 122 -1.38 3.29 -15.53
CA ARG A 122 -2.51 2.59 -16.16
C ARG A 122 -3.68 3.55 -16.39
N ASP A 123 -3.96 4.46 -15.46
CA ASP A 123 -4.97 5.52 -15.65
C ASP A 123 -4.60 6.50 -16.75
N SER A 124 -3.33 6.86 -16.87
CA SER A 124 -2.83 7.68 -17.96
C SER A 124 -2.96 6.98 -19.31
N LEU A 125 -2.69 5.67 -19.38
CA LEU A 125 -2.93 4.86 -20.56
C LEU A 125 -4.43 4.78 -20.91
N ILE A 126 -5.31 4.55 -19.94
CA ILE A 126 -6.77 4.55 -20.15
C ILE A 126 -7.24 5.90 -20.73
N ARG A 127 -6.72 7.02 -20.18
CA ARG A 127 -7.01 8.38 -20.68
C ARG A 127 -6.50 8.61 -22.09
N LEU A 128 -5.27 8.21 -22.40
CA LEU A 128 -4.69 8.35 -23.76
C LEU A 128 -5.47 7.56 -24.80
N LEU A 129 -6.01 6.41 -24.41
CA LEU A 129 -6.81 5.59 -25.30
C LEU A 129 -8.23 6.15 -25.48
N LYS A 130 -8.72 7.05 -24.61
CA LYS A 130 -10.07 7.64 -24.67
C LYS A 130 -10.25 8.36 -26.00
N GLY A 131 -11.35 8.09 -26.71
CA GLY A 131 -11.63 8.66 -28.03
C GLY A 131 -11.09 7.86 -29.23
N ILE A 132 -10.31 6.79 -29.02
CA ILE A 132 -9.93 5.85 -30.08
C ILE A 132 -10.94 4.69 -30.10
N PRO A 133 -11.85 4.58 -31.09
CA PRO A 133 -12.88 3.53 -31.09
C PRO A 133 -12.29 2.12 -31.08
N LYS A 134 -11.22 1.90 -31.85
CA LYS A 134 -10.52 0.61 -31.92
C LYS A 134 -9.87 0.17 -30.60
N ALA A 135 -9.63 1.09 -29.68
CA ALA A 135 -9.06 0.78 -28.37
C ALA A 135 -10.12 0.51 -27.28
N ALA A 136 -11.42 0.55 -27.62
CA ALA A 136 -12.49 0.43 -26.62
C ALA A 136 -12.44 -0.87 -25.81
N ALA A 137 -12.25 -2.02 -26.48
CA ALA A 137 -12.13 -3.31 -25.81
C ALA A 137 -10.91 -3.35 -24.86
N PHE A 138 -9.77 -2.82 -25.32
CA PHE A 138 -8.55 -2.77 -24.51
C PHE A 138 -8.68 -1.84 -23.30
N ARG A 139 -9.36 -0.69 -23.45
CA ARG A 139 -9.71 0.19 -22.31
C ARG A 139 -10.61 -0.54 -21.30
N GLY A 140 -11.60 -1.28 -21.79
CA GLY A 140 -12.47 -2.11 -20.95
C GLY A 140 -11.66 -3.06 -20.07
N HIS A 141 -10.75 -3.81 -20.70
CA HIS A 141 -9.87 -4.74 -20.00
C HIS A 141 -8.96 -4.08 -18.97
N LEU A 142 -8.40 -2.90 -19.28
CA LEU A 142 -7.58 -2.15 -18.31
C LEU A 142 -8.39 -1.67 -17.10
N SER A 143 -9.63 -1.24 -17.31
CA SER A 143 -10.54 -0.84 -16.23
C SER A 143 -10.97 -2.01 -15.35
N GLU A 144 -11.23 -3.17 -15.96
CA GLU A 144 -11.54 -4.42 -15.26
C GLU A 144 -10.35 -4.87 -14.40
N MET A 145 -9.14 -4.90 -14.97
CA MET A 145 -7.91 -5.22 -14.24
C MET A 145 -7.69 -4.29 -13.04
N LYS A 146 -7.98 -2.99 -13.21
CA LYS A 146 -7.89 -1.99 -12.13
C LYS A 146 -8.86 -2.30 -10.98
N ALA A 147 -10.07 -2.75 -11.29
CA ALA A 147 -11.04 -3.13 -10.28
C ALA A 147 -10.63 -4.41 -9.54
N HIS A 148 -10.10 -5.41 -10.25
CA HIS A 148 -9.54 -6.62 -9.60
C HIS A 148 -8.41 -6.29 -8.63
N GLU A 149 -7.45 -5.45 -9.02
CA GLU A 149 -6.36 -5.02 -8.13
C GLU A 149 -6.86 -4.37 -6.85
N ARG A 150 -7.93 -3.58 -6.94
CA ARG A 150 -8.52 -2.91 -5.77
C ARG A 150 -9.24 -3.89 -4.86
N LEU A 151 -9.90 -4.91 -5.43
CA LEU A 151 -10.61 -5.94 -4.67
C LEU A 151 -9.64 -6.94 -4.01
N VAL A 152 -8.52 -7.29 -4.66
CA VAL A 152 -7.43 -8.12 -4.09
C VAL A 152 -6.80 -7.44 -2.88
N ARG A 153 -6.54 -6.12 -2.94
CA ARG A 153 -5.98 -5.37 -1.80
C ARG A 153 -6.90 -5.31 -0.58
N GLY A 154 -8.17 -5.65 -0.74
CA GLY A 154 -9.18 -5.53 0.31
C GLY A 154 -9.49 -4.06 0.66
N GLY A 155 -10.08 -3.87 1.83
CA GLY A 155 -10.48 -2.56 2.35
C GLY A 155 -11.99 -2.31 2.27
N THR A 156 -12.38 -1.07 2.54
CA THR A 156 -13.80 -0.69 2.60
C THR A 156 -14.27 -0.14 1.26
N ILE A 157 -15.28 -0.76 0.67
CA ILE A 157 -16.00 -0.28 -0.51
C ILE A 157 -17.33 0.34 -0.10
N GLU A 158 -17.64 1.50 -0.66
CA GLU A 158 -18.96 2.12 -0.54
C GLU A 158 -19.81 1.70 -1.74
N THR A 159 -21.06 1.37 -1.49
CA THR A 159 -21.98 0.85 -2.49
C THR A 159 -23.31 1.59 -2.45
N GLN A 160 -23.89 1.82 -3.62
CA GLN A 160 -25.19 2.42 -3.78
C GLN A 160 -26.14 1.42 -4.43
N CYS A 161 -27.39 1.37 -3.95
CA CYS A 161 -28.40 0.51 -4.54
C CYS A 161 -28.88 1.11 -5.86
N ILE A 162 -28.65 0.40 -6.98
CA ILE A 162 -29.08 0.85 -8.32
C ILE A 162 -30.59 1.03 -8.40
N SER A 163 -31.37 0.14 -7.79
CA SER A 163 -32.84 0.19 -7.85
C SER A 163 -33.46 1.21 -6.89
N LYS A 164 -32.71 1.70 -5.89
CA LYS A 164 -33.17 2.68 -4.90
C LYS A 164 -32.03 3.66 -4.56
N PRO A 165 -31.78 4.68 -5.39
CA PRO A 165 -30.67 5.61 -5.22
C PRO A 165 -30.72 6.38 -3.90
N ASP A 166 -31.91 6.60 -3.36
CA ASP A 166 -32.17 7.31 -2.10
C ASP A 166 -31.84 6.48 -0.85
N MET A 167 -31.51 5.18 -1.00
CA MET A 167 -31.02 4.41 0.12
C MET A 167 -29.65 4.91 0.57
N PRO A 168 -29.39 4.93 1.89
CA PRO A 168 -28.07 5.23 2.41
C PRO A 168 -27.04 4.25 1.83
N MET A 169 -25.88 4.78 1.47
CA MET A 169 -24.76 3.99 0.98
C MET A 169 -24.40 2.90 1.99
N LYS A 170 -24.17 1.69 1.50
CA LYS A 170 -23.70 0.58 2.33
C LYS A 170 -22.20 0.44 2.18
N ARG A 171 -21.54 0.18 3.29
CA ARG A 171 -20.11 -0.12 3.31
C ARG A 171 -19.90 -1.62 3.45
N PHE A 172 -19.03 -2.18 2.61
CA PHE A 172 -18.57 -3.55 2.76
C PHE A 172 -17.06 -3.53 2.98
N THR A 173 -16.61 -4.24 4.01
CA THR A 173 -15.18 -4.46 4.24
C THR A 173 -14.80 -5.79 3.63
N LEU A 174 -13.80 -5.76 2.77
CA LEU A 174 -13.20 -6.91 2.11
C LEU A 174 -11.85 -7.17 2.77
N ASP A 175 -11.57 -8.44 3.06
CA ASP A 175 -10.26 -8.86 3.52
C ASP A 175 -9.28 -8.87 2.35
N GLN A 176 -8.02 -8.60 2.65
CA GLN A 176 -6.95 -8.63 1.65
C GLN A 176 -6.69 -10.08 1.21
N SER A 177 -6.53 -10.28 -0.08
CA SER A 177 -5.95 -11.50 -0.66
C SER A 177 -4.45 -11.28 -0.88
N GLU A 178 -3.63 -12.31 -0.64
CA GLU A 178 -2.19 -12.23 -0.84
C GLU A 178 -1.83 -12.10 -2.33
N GLU A 179 -2.63 -12.73 -3.19
CA GLU A 179 -2.43 -12.75 -4.64
C GLU A 179 -3.75 -12.86 -5.41
N PHE A 180 -3.65 -12.76 -6.75
CA PHE A 180 -4.78 -13.03 -7.63
C PHE A 180 -5.12 -14.52 -7.65
N CYS A 181 -6.27 -14.89 -7.09
CA CYS A 181 -6.75 -16.26 -7.14
C CYS A 181 -7.58 -16.50 -8.43
N PHE A 182 -6.92 -17.07 -9.45
CA PHE A 182 -7.59 -17.46 -10.68
C PHE A 182 -8.11 -18.90 -10.62
N PHE A 183 -9.35 -19.16 -11.05
CA PHE A 183 -9.93 -20.51 -11.06
C PHE A 183 -10.54 -20.89 -12.42
N ASP A 184 -10.56 -22.19 -12.71
CA ASP A 184 -11.41 -22.77 -13.77
C ASP A 184 -12.71 -23.30 -13.16
N LEU A 185 -13.79 -23.32 -13.95
CA LEU A 185 -15.11 -23.84 -13.52
C LEU A 185 -15.06 -25.23 -12.89
N LYS A 186 -14.25 -26.10 -13.48
CA LYS A 186 -14.04 -27.49 -13.02
C LYS A 186 -13.45 -27.58 -11.61
N ASP A 187 -12.80 -26.51 -11.15
CA ASP A 187 -12.13 -26.43 -9.85
C ASP A 187 -13.04 -25.81 -8.76
N LEU A 188 -14.17 -25.21 -9.17
CA LEU A 188 -15.12 -24.61 -8.25
C LEU A 188 -15.85 -25.71 -7.46
N SER A 189 -15.44 -25.89 -6.21
CA SER A 189 -15.99 -26.90 -5.31
C SER A 189 -16.23 -26.33 -3.92
N SER A 190 -17.11 -26.99 -3.16
CA SER A 190 -17.39 -26.60 -1.78
C SER A 190 -16.18 -26.73 -0.87
N THR A 191 -15.22 -27.61 -1.21
CA THR A 191 -13.93 -27.80 -0.54
C THR A 191 -12.94 -26.70 -0.90
N MET A 192 -12.91 -26.23 -2.15
CA MET A 192 -12.12 -25.07 -2.55
C MET A 192 -12.53 -23.84 -1.72
N LEU A 193 -13.83 -23.52 -1.66
CA LEU A 193 -14.36 -22.39 -0.86
C LEU A 193 -14.16 -22.52 0.67
N GLN A 194 -13.77 -23.69 1.16
CA GLN A 194 -13.52 -23.95 2.58
C GLN A 194 -12.05 -23.85 2.96
N ASN A 195 -11.16 -24.07 2.00
CA ASN A 195 -9.72 -24.19 2.22
C ASN A 195 -8.93 -23.02 1.58
N THR A 196 -9.61 -22.02 1.01
CA THR A 196 -8.95 -20.86 0.41
C THR A 196 -8.60 -19.84 1.47
N GLU A 197 -7.30 -19.61 1.65
CA GLU A 197 -6.76 -18.47 2.42
C GLU A 197 -7.07 -17.13 1.72
N ASN A 198 -7.21 -17.16 0.38
CA ASN A 198 -7.57 -15.99 -0.42
C ASN A 198 -9.09 -15.88 -0.60
N PRO A 199 -9.72 -14.79 -0.13
CA PRO A 199 -11.18 -14.62 -0.20
C PRO A 199 -11.70 -14.07 -1.55
N TYR A 200 -10.84 -13.60 -2.45
CA TYR A 200 -11.24 -13.00 -3.73
C TYR A 200 -10.80 -13.85 -4.94
N HIS A 201 -11.72 -14.13 -5.85
CA HIS A 201 -11.53 -15.07 -6.95
C HIS A 201 -11.94 -14.52 -8.31
N ILE A 202 -11.15 -14.85 -9.34
CA ILE A 202 -11.32 -14.39 -10.72
C ILE A 202 -11.43 -15.63 -11.64
N PRO A 203 -12.50 -15.78 -12.43
CA PRO A 203 -12.60 -16.86 -13.40
C PRO A 203 -11.58 -16.65 -14.53
N ARG A 204 -10.90 -17.72 -14.95
CA ARG A 204 -9.96 -17.65 -16.10
C ARG A 204 -10.66 -17.50 -17.45
N ALA A 205 -11.93 -17.89 -17.51
CA ALA A 205 -12.71 -17.85 -18.74
C ALA A 205 -14.04 -17.13 -18.46
N ALA A 206 -14.45 -16.28 -19.41
CA ALA A 206 -15.63 -15.41 -19.35
C ALA A 206 -16.94 -16.21 -19.53
N ASN A 207 -17.08 -17.29 -18.79
CA ASN A 207 -18.17 -18.26 -18.93
C ASN A 207 -19.43 -17.81 -18.19
N PHE A 208 -19.33 -16.73 -17.41
CA PHE A 208 -20.43 -16.10 -16.68
C PHE A 208 -20.65 -14.71 -17.25
N GLU A 209 -21.68 -14.53 -18.08
CA GLU A 209 -21.99 -13.23 -18.69
C GLU A 209 -22.32 -12.12 -17.66
N SER A 210 -22.69 -12.52 -16.43
CA SER A 210 -23.16 -11.62 -15.37
C SER A 210 -22.22 -11.52 -14.17
N VAL A 211 -21.10 -12.26 -14.15
CA VAL A 211 -20.18 -12.30 -13.01
C VAL A 211 -18.73 -12.34 -13.49
N ASP A 212 -18.01 -11.25 -13.27
CA ASP A 212 -16.59 -11.12 -13.62
C ASP A 212 -15.68 -11.58 -12.49
N SER A 213 -16.16 -11.59 -11.25
CA SER A 213 -15.44 -12.13 -10.09
C SER A 213 -16.35 -12.32 -8.88
N PHE A 214 -15.86 -13.01 -7.86
CA PHE A 214 -16.57 -13.11 -6.59
C PHE A 214 -15.64 -13.04 -5.39
N TYR A 215 -16.20 -12.62 -4.25
CA TYR A 215 -15.58 -12.66 -2.94
C TYR A 215 -16.35 -13.65 -2.06
N CYS A 216 -15.63 -14.59 -1.45
CA CYS A 216 -16.17 -15.53 -0.50
C CYS A 216 -15.31 -15.53 0.76
N HIS A 217 -15.92 -15.19 1.90
CA HIS A 217 -15.27 -15.30 3.19
C HIS A 217 -16.03 -16.28 4.09
N ALA A 218 -15.32 -17.31 4.55
CA ALA A 218 -15.78 -18.23 5.56
C ALA A 218 -15.03 -17.92 6.87
N PRO A 219 -15.67 -17.27 7.87
CA PRO A 219 -15.01 -17.05 9.14
C PRO A 219 -14.76 -18.41 9.80
N TYR A 220 -13.51 -18.68 10.17
CA TYR A 220 -13.04 -19.93 10.81
C TYR A 220 -13.85 -20.34 12.06
N LEU A 221 -14.67 -19.45 12.62
CA LEU A 221 -15.31 -19.62 13.93
C LEU A 221 -16.80 -19.98 13.87
N LEU A 222 -17.52 -19.75 12.76
CA LEU A 222 -18.96 -20.07 12.68
C LEU A 222 -19.39 -20.46 11.25
N PRO A 223 -19.82 -21.72 10.99
CA PRO A 223 -20.24 -22.21 9.67
C PRO A 223 -21.47 -21.52 9.03
N ILE A 224 -22.09 -20.56 9.72
CA ILE A 224 -23.49 -20.17 9.48
C ILE A 224 -23.60 -18.85 8.66
N THR A 225 -22.52 -18.09 8.48
CA THR A 225 -22.57 -16.80 7.75
C THR A 225 -21.45 -16.64 6.73
N ARG A 226 -21.46 -17.46 5.68
CA ARG A 226 -20.65 -17.18 4.48
C ARG A 226 -21.17 -15.92 3.80
N LYS A 227 -20.28 -14.93 3.62
CA LYS A 227 -20.57 -13.76 2.79
C LYS A 227 -20.09 -14.06 1.38
N LEU A 228 -21.02 -14.16 0.44
CA LEU A 228 -20.75 -14.24 -0.99
C LEU A 228 -21.10 -12.90 -1.62
N LEU A 229 -20.12 -12.26 -2.25
CA LEU A 229 -20.33 -11.08 -3.08
C LEU A 229 -19.97 -11.45 -4.51
N LEU A 230 -20.85 -11.11 -5.44
CA LEU A 230 -20.62 -11.29 -6.88
C LEU A 230 -20.40 -9.90 -7.47
N PHE A 231 -19.36 -9.76 -8.29
CA PHE A 231 -19.00 -8.50 -8.93
C PHE A 231 -19.21 -8.61 -10.43
N GLN A 232 -19.88 -7.60 -10.97
CA GLN A 232 -19.94 -7.32 -12.39
C GLN A 232 -19.23 -5.98 -12.64
N MET A 233 -18.22 -5.99 -13.48
CA MET A 233 -17.36 -4.86 -13.82
C MET A 233 -17.82 -4.29 -15.15
N THR A 234 -18.43 -3.10 -15.09
CA THR A 234 -18.87 -2.39 -16.30
C THR A 234 -18.19 -1.05 -16.39
N VAL A 235 -17.79 -0.69 -17.61
CA VAL A 235 -17.31 0.66 -17.90
C VAL A 235 -18.46 1.43 -18.50
N SER A 236 -19.10 2.29 -17.70
CA SER A 236 -20.12 3.20 -18.21
C SER A 236 -19.51 4.16 -19.23
N SER A 237 -20.21 4.40 -20.34
CA SER A 237 -19.89 5.48 -21.29
C SER A 237 -20.07 6.88 -20.68
N THR A 238 -20.75 6.96 -19.55
CA THR A 238 -21.16 8.19 -18.84
C THR A 238 -20.98 7.99 -17.33
N HIS A 239 -19.77 8.13 -16.82
CA HIS A 239 -19.57 8.51 -15.42
C HIS A 239 -19.14 9.98 -15.38
N PRO A 240 -19.76 10.83 -14.55
CA PRO A 240 -19.20 12.14 -14.23
C PRO A 240 -17.86 11.91 -13.49
N ASP A 241 -16.87 12.74 -13.82
CA ASP A 241 -15.59 12.80 -13.12
C ASP A 241 -15.76 13.17 -11.63
#